data_AF-A0A382W762-F1
#
_entry.id   AF-A0A382W762-F1
#
_cell.length_a   1.000
_cell.length_b   1.000
_cell.length_c   1.000
_cell.angle_alpha   90.00
_cell.angle_beta   90.00
_cell.angle_gamma   90.00
#
_symmetry.space_group_name_H-M   'P 1'
#
loop_
_entity.id
_entity.type
_entity.pdbx_description
1 polymer ?
#
loop_
_entity_poly.entity_id
_entity_poly.type
_entity_poly.pdbx_seq_one_letter_code
_entity_poly.pdbx_strand_id
1 'polypeptide(L)'
;DITLSRSEEDSCDIDHFFPHILKSSEFKNINGIWNLVIACKACNRGIDGKFERIPELQFLERLNTRNNFYIESHHPLRETIINQTGRTDKDRRNYLQNFYNNALEVIPIKWKPKEVYEGSF
;
A
#
# COMPACT_ATOMS: atom_id res chain seq x y z
N ASP A 1 -5.05 11.77 21.82
CA ASP A 1 -3.70 12.26 21.49
C ASP A 1 -2.71 11.12 21.53
N ILE A 2 -1.95 10.92 20.45
CA ILE A 2 -0.81 10.00 20.44
C ILE A 2 0.42 10.87 20.27
N THR A 3 1.22 10.97 21.32
CA THR A 3 2.51 11.65 21.30
C THR A 3 3.59 10.60 21.01
N LEU A 4 4.20 10.66 19.82
CA LEU A 4 5.35 9.83 19.47
C LEU A 4 6.63 10.57 19.85
N SER A 5 7.23 10.22 20.98
CA SER A 5 8.63 10.56 21.29
C SER A 5 9.50 9.35 21.00
N ARG A 6 10.20 9.34 19.87
CA ARG A 6 11.19 8.30 19.55
C ARG A 6 12.28 8.89 18.66
N SER A 7 13.53 8.52 18.93
CA SER A 7 14.73 8.94 18.19
C SER A 7 14.54 8.76 16.68
N GLU A 8 15.30 9.50 15.86
CA GLU A 8 15.18 9.43 14.39
C GLU A 8 15.29 8.00 13.83
N GLU A 9 15.96 7.08 14.52
CA GLU A 9 16.09 5.67 14.14
C GLU A 9 14.77 4.88 14.22
N ASP A 10 13.83 5.31 15.06
CA ASP A 10 12.53 4.65 15.28
C ASP A 10 11.37 5.34 14.53
N SER A 11 11.67 6.31 13.66
CA SER A 11 10.65 6.98 12.86
C SER A 11 10.27 6.16 11.63
N CYS A 12 8.97 5.87 11.48
CA CYS A 12 8.40 5.26 10.29
C CYS A 12 7.99 6.34 9.27
N ASP A 13 8.14 6.02 7.99
CA ASP A 13 7.65 6.84 6.89
C ASP A 13 6.21 6.41 6.52
N ILE A 14 5.42 7.35 5.99
CA ILE A 14 4.22 7.02 5.22
C ILE A 14 4.66 6.93 3.75
N ASP A 15 4.38 5.82 3.10
CA ASP A 15 4.69 5.59 1.69
C ASP A 15 3.43 5.16 0.91
N HIS A 16 3.50 5.25 -0.41
CA HIS A 16 2.49 4.69 -1.30
C HIS A 16 2.91 3.28 -1.73
N PHE A 17 2.03 2.28 -1.58
CA PHE A 17 2.27 0.93 -2.08
C PHE A 17 2.57 0.95 -3.59
N PHE A 18 1.70 1.60 -4.36
CA PHE A 18 1.96 1.98 -5.74
C PHE A 18 2.55 3.38 -5.78
N PRO A 19 3.74 3.57 -6.35
CA PRO A 19 4.50 4.81 -6.23
C PRO A 19 3.81 6.01 -6.89
N HIS A 20 3.91 7.18 -6.25
CA HIS A 20 3.28 8.43 -6.71
C HIS A 20 3.69 8.83 -8.14
N ILE A 21 4.85 8.39 -8.66
CA ILE A 21 5.25 8.67 -10.05
C ILE A 21 4.24 8.15 -11.08
N LEU A 22 3.44 7.13 -10.74
CA LEU A 22 2.40 6.60 -11.61
C LEU A 22 1.21 7.56 -11.80
N LYS A 23 1.13 8.69 -11.08
CA LYS A 23 0.02 9.68 -11.14
C LYS A 23 -0.29 10.26 -12.53
N SER A 24 0.45 9.89 -13.58
CA SER A 24 0.06 10.15 -14.97
C SER A 24 -1.38 9.66 -15.25
N SER A 25 -1.94 10.10 -16.38
CA SER A 25 -3.39 10.13 -16.68
C SER A 25 -4.17 8.80 -16.55
N GLU A 26 -3.49 7.68 -16.37
CA GLU A 26 -4.09 6.34 -16.27
C GLU A 26 -4.25 5.85 -14.82
N PHE A 27 -3.42 6.30 -13.87
CA PHE A 27 -3.52 5.89 -12.46
C PHE A 27 -4.21 6.96 -11.63
N LYS A 28 -5.53 7.04 -11.82
CA LYS A 28 -6.39 7.85 -10.97
C LYS A 28 -6.38 7.31 -9.54
N ASN A 29 -6.64 8.18 -8.57
CA ASN A 29 -6.81 7.80 -7.16
C ASN A 29 -5.57 7.16 -6.50
N ILE A 30 -4.36 7.47 -7.00
CA ILE A 30 -3.11 6.96 -6.43
C ILE A 30 -2.83 7.45 -5.02
N ASN A 31 -3.30 8.66 -4.69
CA ASN A 31 -3.23 9.22 -3.34
C ASN A 31 -4.32 8.70 -2.40
N GLY A 32 -5.10 7.71 -2.85
CA GLY A 32 -6.17 7.11 -2.08
C GLY A 32 -5.62 6.44 -0.81
N ILE A 33 -6.41 6.49 0.26
CA ILE A 33 -6.01 5.95 1.58
C ILE A 33 -5.76 4.44 1.50
N TRP A 34 -6.47 3.76 0.58
CA TRP A 34 -6.25 2.35 0.29
C TRP A 34 -4.80 2.04 -0.10
N ASN A 35 -4.08 2.99 -0.71
CA ASN A 35 -2.71 2.86 -1.23
C ASN A 35 -1.62 3.33 -0.24
N LEU A 36 -1.98 3.94 0.89
CA LEU A 36 -1.00 4.41 1.87
C LEU A 36 -0.61 3.29 2.85
N VAL A 37 0.69 3.20 3.14
CA VAL A 37 1.29 2.21 4.05
C VAL A 37 2.29 2.87 4.99
N ILE A 38 2.49 2.26 6.16
CA ILE A 38 3.59 2.62 7.07
C ILE A 38 4.79 1.76 6.71
N ALA A 39 5.95 2.38 6.54
CA ALA A 39 7.17 1.69 6.15
C ALA A 39 8.36 2.12 7.02
N CYS A 40 9.27 1.17 7.28
CA CYS A 40 10.56 1.50 7.90
C CYS A 40 11.43 2.31 6.93
N LYS A 41 12.33 3.17 7.42
CA LYS A 41 13.25 3.95 6.55
C LYS A 41 14.04 3.06 5.59
N ALA A 42 14.57 1.94 6.09
CA ALA A 42 15.32 0.98 5.28
C ALA A 42 14.45 0.35 4.16
N CYS A 43 13.19 0.09 4.48
CA CYS A 43 12.19 -0.51 3.61
C CYS A 43 11.74 0.47 2.52
N ASN A 44 11.56 1.75 2.88
CA ASN A 44 11.06 2.78 1.97
C ASN A 44 12.18 3.33 1.07
N ARG A 45 13.26 3.80 1.69
CA ARG A 45 14.32 4.62 1.06
C ARG A 45 15.75 4.25 1.47
N GLY A 46 15.95 3.07 2.03
CA GLY A 46 17.29 2.52 2.31
C GLY A 46 17.99 2.00 1.06
N ILE A 47 19.21 1.47 1.22
CA ILE A 47 20.03 0.99 0.09
C ILE A 47 19.32 -0.06 -0.80
N ASP A 48 18.46 -0.88 -0.20
CA ASP A 48 17.62 -1.87 -0.88
C ASP A 48 16.12 -1.57 -0.73
N GLY A 49 15.76 -0.31 -0.46
CA GLY A 49 14.39 0.11 -0.19
C GLY A 49 13.50 0.12 -1.44
N LYS A 50 12.18 0.18 -1.27
CA LYS A 50 11.20 0.10 -2.34
C LYS A 50 11.41 1.18 -3.40
N PHE A 51 11.57 2.45 -3.00
CA PHE A 51 11.53 3.60 -3.91
C PHE A 51 10.32 3.52 -4.86
N GLU A 52 10.58 3.59 -6.17
CA GLU A 52 9.58 3.51 -7.24
C GLU A 52 9.22 2.06 -7.63
N ARG A 53 9.79 1.04 -6.99
CA ARG A 53 9.54 -0.36 -7.37
C ARG A 53 8.17 -0.83 -6.89
N ILE A 54 7.58 -1.77 -7.62
CA ILE A 54 6.28 -2.37 -7.30
C ILE A 54 6.48 -3.51 -6.30
N PRO A 55 5.85 -3.51 -5.11
CA PRO A 55 5.97 -4.65 -4.19
C PRO A 55 5.49 -5.96 -4.82
N GLU A 56 6.09 -7.09 -4.50
CA GLU A 56 5.63 -8.41 -4.99
C GLU A 56 4.14 -8.69 -4.66
N LEU A 57 3.50 -9.53 -5.47
CA LEU A 57 2.05 -9.80 -5.42
C LEU A 57 1.55 -10.22 -4.04
N GLN A 58 2.36 -10.98 -3.26
CA GLN A 58 2.02 -11.35 -1.89
C GLN A 58 1.74 -10.14 -0.97
N PHE A 59 2.38 -8.99 -1.23
CA PHE A 59 2.15 -7.77 -0.47
C PHE A 59 0.88 -7.03 -0.94
N LEU A 60 0.45 -7.23 -2.19
CA LEU A 60 -0.85 -6.76 -2.67
C LEU A 60 -1.98 -7.47 -1.94
N GLU A 61 -1.84 -8.78 -1.70
CA GLU A 61 -2.80 -9.55 -0.90
C GLU A 61 -2.87 -9.04 0.54
N ARG A 62 -1.72 -8.73 1.16
CA ARG A 62 -1.69 -8.11 2.50
C ARG A 62 -2.34 -6.73 2.51
N LEU A 63 -2.14 -5.93 1.47
CA LEU A 63 -2.81 -4.65 1.29
C LEU A 63 -4.33 -4.82 1.20
N ASN A 64 -4.80 -5.83 0.45
CA ASN A 64 -6.21 -6.18 0.34
C ASN A 64 -6.80 -6.61 1.69
N THR A 65 -6.13 -7.53 2.40
CA THR A 65 -6.55 -7.98 3.74
C THR A 65 -6.68 -6.80 4.70
N ARG A 66 -5.68 -5.92 4.77
CA ARG A 66 -5.72 -4.73 5.64
C ARG A 66 -6.85 -3.77 5.25
N ASN A 67 -7.06 -3.55 3.95
CA ASN A 67 -8.17 -2.74 3.45
C ASN A 67 -9.53 -3.29 3.90
N ASN A 68 -9.73 -4.60 3.75
CA ASN A 68 -10.95 -5.28 4.19
C ASN A 68 -11.12 -5.23 5.71
N PHE A 69 -10.04 -5.41 6.47
CA PHE A 69 -10.07 -5.29 7.93
C PHE A 69 -10.61 -3.92 8.38
N TYR A 70 -10.17 -2.82 7.77
CA TYR A 70 -10.72 -1.48 8.08
C TYR A 70 -12.21 -1.35 7.75
N ILE A 71 -12.67 -2.03 6.70
CA ILE A 71 -14.09 -2.03 6.32
C ILE A 71 -14.94 -2.83 7.32
N GLU A 72 -14.47 -4.02 7.70
CA GLU A 72 -15.19 -4.96 8.56
C GLU A 72 -15.20 -4.54 10.02
N SER A 73 -14.12 -3.90 10.48
CA SER A 73 -14.00 -3.33 11.83
C SER A 73 -14.73 -1.99 12.02
N HIS A 74 -15.48 -1.52 11.01
CA HIS A 74 -16.18 -0.23 11.04
C HIS A 74 -15.26 0.97 11.31
N HIS A 75 -14.02 0.90 10.81
CA HIS A 75 -13.06 1.99 10.94
C HIS A 75 -13.60 3.26 10.25
N PRO A 76 -13.29 4.48 10.72
CA PRO A 76 -13.71 5.74 10.08
C PRO A 76 -13.36 5.86 8.59
N LEU A 77 -12.38 5.08 8.12
CA LEU A 77 -11.93 5.05 6.73
C LEU A 77 -12.75 4.11 5.84
N ARG A 78 -13.67 3.32 6.41
CA ARG A 78 -14.49 2.31 5.73
C ARG A 78 -15.13 2.83 4.46
N GLU A 79 -15.96 3.88 4.58
CA GLU A 79 -16.69 4.44 3.43
C GLU A 79 -15.75 4.96 2.36
N THR A 80 -14.63 5.57 2.77
CA THR A 80 -13.61 6.06 1.84
C THR A 80 -12.99 4.93 1.05
N ILE A 81 -12.60 3.83 1.70
CA ILE A 81 -11.98 2.67 1.03
C ILE A 81 -13.02 1.99 0.11
N ILE A 82 -14.27 1.80 0.55
CA ILE A 82 -15.35 1.25 -0.27
C ILE A 82 -15.56 2.10 -1.54
N ASN A 83 -15.68 3.41 -1.39
CA ASN A 83 -15.91 4.32 -2.52
C ASN A 83 -14.71 4.38 -3.48
N GLN A 84 -13.50 4.15 -2.98
CA GLN A 84 -12.27 4.19 -3.77
C GLN A 84 -11.94 2.87 -4.48
N THR A 85 -12.34 1.72 -3.92
CA THR A 85 -11.86 0.40 -4.36
C THR A 85 -12.97 -0.58 -4.72
N GLY A 86 -14.20 -0.40 -4.24
CA GLY A 86 -15.34 -1.26 -4.57
C GLY A 86 -16.17 -1.71 -3.36
N ARG A 87 -17.43 -2.06 -3.64
CA ARG A 87 -18.44 -2.44 -2.63
C ARG A 87 -18.25 -3.84 -2.09
N THR A 88 -17.96 -4.81 -2.96
CA THR A 88 -17.73 -6.19 -2.56
C THR A 88 -16.24 -6.50 -2.43
N ASP A 89 -15.88 -7.52 -1.66
CA ASP A 89 -14.50 -7.99 -1.57
C ASP A 89 -13.94 -8.38 -2.95
N LYS A 90 -14.78 -8.97 -3.81
CA LYS A 90 -14.44 -9.29 -5.20
C LYS A 90 -14.10 -8.02 -6.00
N ASP A 91 -14.90 -6.96 -5.87
CA ASP A 91 -14.64 -5.70 -6.58
C ASP A 91 -13.30 -5.08 -6.16
N ARG A 92 -13.02 -5.09 -4.85
CA ARG A 92 -11.78 -4.53 -4.29
C ARG A 92 -10.55 -5.32 -4.73
N ARG A 93 -10.61 -6.66 -4.69
CA ARG A 93 -9.53 -7.51 -5.18
C ARG A 93 -9.28 -7.27 -6.67
N ASN A 94 -10.34 -7.19 -7.48
CA ASN A 94 -10.23 -6.90 -8.91
C ASN A 94 -9.63 -5.51 -9.18
N TYR A 95 -10.06 -4.50 -8.44
CA TYR A 95 -9.51 -3.14 -8.53
C TYR A 95 -7.99 -3.15 -8.26
N LEU A 96 -7.57 -3.78 -7.17
CA LEU A 96 -6.15 -3.87 -6.81
C LEU A 96 -5.34 -4.67 -7.84
N GLN A 97 -5.86 -5.80 -8.32
CA GLN A 97 -5.19 -6.64 -9.33
C GLN A 97 -5.04 -5.90 -10.66
N ASN A 98 -6.06 -5.18 -11.11
CA ASN A 98 -5.99 -4.38 -12.33
C ASN A 98 -4.98 -3.25 -12.18
N PHE A 99 -4.99 -2.54 -11.06
CA PHE A 99 -4.01 -1.48 -10.76
C PHE A 99 -2.60 -2.05 -10.77
N TYR A 100 -2.40 -3.24 -10.19
CA TYR A 100 -1.12 -3.94 -10.15
C TYR A 100 -0.61 -4.33 -11.53
N ASN A 101 -1.48 -4.89 -12.38
CA ASN A 101 -1.14 -5.26 -13.74
C ASN A 101 -0.70 -4.04 -14.55
N ASN A 102 -1.50 -2.97 -14.52
CA ASN A 102 -1.19 -1.72 -15.21
C ASN A 102 0.12 -1.11 -14.67
N ALA A 103 0.33 -1.13 -13.35
CA ALA A 103 1.53 -0.57 -12.74
C ALA A 103 2.80 -1.30 -13.21
N LEU A 104 2.74 -2.62 -13.43
CA LEU A 104 3.85 -3.39 -13.97
C LEU A 104 4.11 -3.17 -15.46
N GLU A 105 3.11 -2.71 -16.22
CA GLU A 105 3.31 -2.27 -17.61
C GLU A 105 4.16 -1.00 -17.68
N VAL A 106 4.04 -0.11 -16.68
CA VAL A 106 4.81 1.14 -16.60
C VAL A 106 6.14 0.97 -15.84
N ILE A 107 6.13 0.24 -14.73
CA ILE A 107 7.29 -0.01 -13.87
C ILE A 107 7.49 -1.52 -13.73
N PRO A 108 8.21 -2.17 -14.66
CA PRO A 108 8.38 -3.63 -14.69
C PRO A 108 9.45 -4.12 -13.69
N ILE A 109 9.58 -3.47 -12.53
CA ILE A 109 10.57 -3.79 -11.50
C ILE A 109 9.85 -4.06 -10.19
N LYS A 110 10.03 -5.28 -9.68
CA LYS A 110 9.44 -5.73 -8.42
C LYS A 110 10.37 -5.49 -7.23
N TRP A 111 9.79 -5.42 -6.04
CA TRP A 111 10.50 -5.27 -4.77
C TRP A 111 9.95 -6.18 -3.67
N LYS A 112 10.86 -6.64 -2.83
CA LYS A 112 10.57 -7.27 -1.54
C LYS A 112 11.61 -6.83 -0.51
N PRO A 113 11.25 -6.76 0.78
CA PRO A 113 12.22 -6.55 1.85
C PRO A 113 13.11 -7.77 2.05
N LYS A 114 14.23 -7.57 2.76
CA LYS A 114 15.17 -8.66 3.13
C LYS A 114 14.52 -9.70 4.04
N GLU A 115 13.66 -9.23 4.94
CA GLU A 115 12.96 -10.04 5.91
C GLU A 115 11.46 -9.91 5.68
N VAL A 116 10.77 -11.04 5.63
CA VAL A 116 9.32 -11.11 5.48
C VAL A 116 8.77 -11.88 6.66
N TYR A 117 8.06 -11.18 7.53
CA TYR A 117 7.31 -11.79 8.63
C TYR A 117 5.89 -12.09 8.19
N GLU A 118 5.21 -13.00 8.89
CA GLU A 118 3.80 -13.26 8.67
C GLU A 118 2.98 -11.98 8.90
N GLY A 119 1.95 -11.79 8.06
CA GLY A 119 1.02 -10.68 8.24
C GLY A 119 0.15 -10.94 9.47
N SER A 120 0.09 -9.97 10.38
CA SER A 120 -0.68 -10.08 11.60
C SER A 120 -2.09 -9.49 11.43
N PHE A 121 -3.00 -10.15 10.71
CA PHE A 121 -4.44 -9.82 10.69
C PHE A 121 -5.28 -11.05 10.32
#